data_AF-A0A938ZMB0-F1
#
_entry.id   AF-A0A938ZMB0-F1
#
_cell.length_a   1.000
_cell.length_b   1.000
_cell.length_c   1.000
_cell.angle_alpha   90.00
_cell.angle_beta   90.00
_cell.angle_gamma   90.00
#
_symmetry.space_group_name_H-M   'P 1'
#
loop_
_entity.id
_entity.type
_entity.pdbx_description
1 polymer ?
#
loop_
_entity_poly.entity_id
_entity_poly.type
_entity_poly.pdbx_seq_one_letter_code
_entity_poly.pdbx_strand_id
1 'polypeptide(L)' 'MLSNLYKDIRLFRFDDKIGEVYILSADELQIIVYRNGEWEFVNEPEL' A
#
# COMPACT_ATOMS: atom_id res chain seq x y z
N MET A 1 14.43 9.43 -17.37
CA MET A 1 13.45 10.39 -16.81
C MET A 1 12.82 9.73 -15.60
N LEU A 2 13.06 10.25 -14.39
CA LEU A 2 12.30 9.86 -13.20
C LEU A 2 10.95 10.56 -13.31
N SER A 3 9.99 9.88 -13.94
CA SER A 3 8.59 10.28 -13.94
C SER A 3 8.11 10.24 -12.49
N ASN A 4 7.52 11.34 -12.02
CA ASN A 4 6.93 11.48 -10.69
C ASN A 4 5.74 10.53 -10.54
N LEU A 5 6.00 9.25 -10.28
CA LEU A 5 4.98 8.21 -10.06
C LEU A 5 4.33 8.30 -8.67
N TYR A 6 4.28 9.51 -8.09
CA TYR A 6 3.54 9.76 -6.87
C TYR A 6 2.06 9.59 -7.18
N LYS A 7 1.44 8.58 -6.58
CA LYS A 7 0.00 8.37 -6.65
C LYS A 7 -0.61 8.87 -5.34
N ASP A 8 -1.77 9.49 -5.45
CA ASP A 8 -2.50 9.97 -4.27
C ASP A 8 -2.98 8.79 -3.44
N ILE A 9 -2.74 8.88 -2.13
CA ILE A 9 -3.33 7.98 -1.15
C ILE A 9 -4.83 8.33 -1.06
N ARG A 10 -5.67 7.37 -1.46
CA ARG A 10 -7.14 7.48 -1.37
C ARG A 10 -7.67 6.97 -0.05
N LEU A 11 -7.05 5.92 0.50
CA LEU A 11 -7.39 5.38 1.81
C LEU A 11 -6.14 5.03 2.59
N PHE A 12 -6.18 5.38 3.87
CA PHE A 12 -5.22 4.97 4.87
C PHE A 12 -5.98 4.36 6.05
N ARG A 13 -5.60 3.15 6.46
CA ARG A 13 -6.13 2.50 7.66
C ARG A 13 -4.98 1.90 8.46
N PHE A 14 -4.97 2.15 9.76
CA PHE A 14 -4.12 1.45 10.71
C PHE A 14 -4.95 0.42 11.48
N ASP A 15 -4.44 -0.80 11.62
CA ASP A 15 -5.00 -1.81 12.52
C ASP A 15 -4.12 -1.92 13.77
N ASP A 16 -4.64 -1.46 14.90
CA ASP A 16 -3.92 -1.36 16.17
C ASP A 16 -3.68 -2.73 16.84
N LYS A 17 -4.51 -3.73 16.53
CA LYS A 17 -4.39 -5.08 17.12
C LYS A 17 -3.14 -5.79 16.59
N ILE A 18 -2.97 -5.76 15.27
CA ILE A 18 -1.87 -6.44 14.58
C ILE A 18 -0.71 -5.49 14.21
N GLY A 19 -0.94 -4.17 14.29
CA GLY A 19 0.06 -3.14 14.02
C GLY A 19 0.42 -3.02 12.55
N GLU A 20 -0.56 -3.19 11.67
CA GLU A 20 -0.39 -3.13 10.21
C GLU A 20 -1.04 -1.86 9.65
N VAL A 21 -0.46 -1.36 8.56
CA VAL A 21 -0.96 -0.21 7.82
C VAL A 21 -1.41 -0.68 6.44
N TYR A 22 -2.61 -0.28 6.05
CA TYR A 22 -3.19 -0.55 4.74
C TYR A 22 -3.32 0.77 3.99
N ILE A 23 -2.75 0.83 2.79
CA ILE A 23 -2.76 2.01 1.93
C ILE A 23 -3.39 1.62 0.59
N LEU A 24 -4.45 2.34 0.21
CA LEU A 24 -5.00 2.28 -1.15
C LEU A 24 -4.63 3.57 -1.88
N SER A 25 -3.97 3.44 -3.01
CA SER A 25 -3.44 4.57 -3.77
C SER A 25 -3.85 4.49 -5.23
N ALA A 26 -4.43 5.57 -5.77
CA ALA A 26 -5.13 5.57 -7.06
C ALA A 26 -6.01 4.31 -7.26
N ASP A 27 -6.36 3.96 -8.50
CA ASP A 27 -7.43 2.99 -8.79
C ASP A 27 -7.17 1.56 -8.29
N GLU A 28 -5.92 1.08 -8.31
CA GLU A 28 -5.62 -0.35 -8.14
C GLU A 28 -4.40 -0.66 -7.26
N LEU A 29 -3.66 0.35 -6.76
CA LEU A 29 -2.47 0.09 -5.96
C LEU A 29 -2.84 -0.11 -4.49
N GLN A 30 -2.61 -1.31 -3.97
CA GLN A 30 -2.77 -1.64 -2.56
C GLN A 30 -1.42 -1.99 -1.96
N ILE A 31 -1.11 -1.41 -0.80
CA ILE A 31 0.14 -1.65 -0.06
C ILE A 31 -0.23 -2.05 1.36
N ILE A 32 0.42 -3.10 1.87
CA ILE A 32 0.45 -3.42 3.29
C ILE A 32 1.84 -3.09 3.82
N VAL A 33 1.89 -2.37 4.94
CA VAL A 33 3.11 -2.21 5.75
C VAL A 33 2.91 -2.99 7.03
N TYR A 34 3.77 -3.97 7.26
CA TYR A 34 3.75 -4.84 8.42
C TYR A 34 4.40 -4.18 9.64
N ARG A 35 4.08 -4.71 10.82
CA ARG A 35 4.64 -4.24 12.11
C ARG A 35 6.17 -4.28 12.15
N ASN A 36 6.80 -5.20 11.43
CA ASN A 36 8.26 -5.33 11.36
C ASN A 36 8.92 -4.30 10.42
N GLY A 37 8.13 -3.45 9.74
CA GLY A 37 8.60 -2.46 8.79
C GLY A 37 8.76 -2.97 7.36
N GLU A 38 8.54 -4.27 7.11
CA GLU A 38 8.43 -4.80 5.74
C GLU A 38 7.11 -4.35 5.10
N TRP A 39 7.08 -4.34 3.78
CA TRP A 39 5.90 -3.93 3.04
C TRP A 39 5.80 -4.69 1.71
N GLU A 40 4.58 -4.87 1.23
CA GLU A 40 4.30 -5.53 -0.05
C GLU A 40 3.10 -4.90 -0.76
N PHE A 41 2.99 -5.15 -2.07
CA PHE A 41 1.79 -4.85 -2.84
C PHE A 41 0.78 -6.00 -2.71
N VAL A 42 -0.48 -5.67 -2.45
CA VAL A 42 -1.57 -6.66 -2.36
C VAL A 42 -2.12 -6.91 -3.76
N ASN A 43 -1.51 -7.86 -4.47
CA ASN A 43 -1.80 -8.32 -5.84
C ASN A 43 -1.56 -7.32 -6.99
N GLU A 44 -0.60 -7.63 -7.87
CA GLU A 44 -0.93 -7.76 -9.30
C GLU A 44 -1.32 -9.23 -9.52
N PRO A 45 -2.54 -9.56 -9.96
CA PRO A 45 -2.80 -10.91 -10.46
C PRO A 45 -1.94 -11.12 -11.71
N GLU A 46 -1.07 -12.13 -11.68
CA GLU A 46 -0.30 -12.59 -12.84
C GLU A 46 -1.25 -12.81 -14.03
N LEU A 47 -1.00 -12.13 -15.15
CA LEU A 47 -1.65 -12.37 -16.44
C LEU A 47 -1.28 -13.76 -16.99
#